data_AF-A0A671MSX7-F1
#
_entry.id   AF-A0A671MSX7-F1
#
_cell.length_a   1.000
_cell.length_b   1.000
_cell.length_c   1.000
_cell.angle_alpha   90.00
_cell.angle_beta   90.00
_cell.angle_gamma   90.00
#
_symmetry.space_group_name_H-M   'P 1'
#
loop_
_entity.id
_entity.type
_entity.pdbx_description
1 polymer ?
#
loop_
_entity_poly.entity_id
_entity_poly.type
_entity_poly.pdbx_seq_one_letter_code
_entity_poly.pdbx_strand_id
1 'polypeptide(L)' 'MKKLLKNYLKSSMRQIRFQFDGQPINETDTPAQLEMENEDTIDVFQQQTGGLM' A
#
# COMPACT_ATOMS: atom_id res chain seq x y z
N MET A 1 28.00 0.18 4.29
CA MET A 1 26.97 1.22 4.57
C MET A 1 26.01 1.47 3.40
N LYS A 2 26.48 1.73 2.17
CA LYS A 2 25.58 1.97 1.00
C LYS A 2 24.57 0.85 0.71
N LYS A 3 24.93 -0.43 0.95
CA LYS A 3 24.03 -1.59 0.76
C LYS A 3 22.87 -1.60 1.77
N LEU A 4 23.14 -1.22 3.03
CA LEU A 4 22.13 -1.15 4.09
C LEU A 4 21.13 -0.01 3.80
N LEU A 5 21.62 1.18 3.44
CA LEU A 5 20.77 2.31 3.07
C LEU A 5 19.87 1.99 1.86
N LYS A 6 20.43 1.34 0.83
CA LYS A 6 19.64 0.87 -0.33
C LYS A 6 18.55 -0.12 0.07
N ASN A 7 18.84 -1.04 1.00
CA ASN A 7 17.84 -2.00 1.46
C ASN A 7 16.74 -1.33 2.29
N TYR A 8 17.11 -0.38 3.15
CA TYR A 8 16.16 0.42 3.92
C TYR A 8 15.23 1.25 3.04
N LEU A 9 15.77 1.97 2.05
CA LEU A 9 14.97 2.75 1.09
C LEU A 9 14.00 1.85 0.29
N LYS A 10 14.44 0.64 -0.08
CA LYS A 10 13.62 -0.34 -0.80
C LYS A 10 12.53 -0.99 0.07
N SER A 11 12.71 -1.00 1.39
CA SER A 11 11.72 -1.47 2.37
C SER A 11 10.78 -0.35 2.85
N SER A 12 11.24 0.90 2.83
CA SER A 12 10.45 2.09 3.19
C SER A 12 9.50 2.52 2.06
N MET A 13 9.93 2.43 0.80
CA MET A 13 9.05 2.75 -0.34
C MET A 13 7.91 1.73 -0.56
N ARG A 14 7.97 0.55 0.05
CA ARG A 14 6.95 -0.52 -0.05
C ARG A 14 5.97 -0.53 1.11
N GLN A 15 5.55 0.64 1.54
CA GLN A 15 4.70 0.79 2.71
C GLN A 15 3.32 1.35 2.39
N ILE A 16 2.96 1.66 1.15
CA ILE A 16 1.61 2.15 0.88
C ILE A 16 0.68 0.97 0.62
N ARG A 17 -0.44 0.90 1.36
CA ARG A 17 -1.54 -0.05 1.15
C ARG A 17 -2.79 0.72 0.79
N PHE A 18 -3.45 0.24 -0.25
CA PHE A 18 -4.75 0.73 -0.70
C PHE A 18 -5.84 -0.20 -0.18
N GLN A 19 -6.92 0.37 0.34
CA GLN A 19 -8.09 -0.37 0.77
C GLN A 19 -9.35 0.25 0.18
N PHE A 20 -10.27 -0.60 -0.22
CA PHE A 20 -11.63 -0.23 -0.59
C PHE A 20 -12.59 -1.03 0.29
N ASP A 21 -13.52 -0.36 0.96
CA ASP A 21 -14.42 -0.96 1.96
C ASP A 21 -13.70 -1.84 3.02
N GLY A 22 -12.48 -1.44 3.40
CA GLY A 22 -11.65 -2.18 4.37
C GLY A 22 -11.04 -3.48 3.84
N GLN A 23 -11.17 -3.78 2.54
CA GLN A 23 -10.46 -4.86 1.86
C GLN A 23 -9.22 -4.34 1.14
N PRO A 24 -8.07 -5.04 1.19
CA PRO A 24 -6.87 -4.62 0.47
C PRO A 24 -7.05 -4.74 -1.05
N ILE A 25 -6.61 -3.72 -1.78
CA ILE A 25 -6.63 -3.70 -3.25
C ILE A 25 -5.27 -4.14 -3.79
N ASN A 26 -5.27 -5.06 -4.75
CA ASN A 26 -4.09 -5.52 -5.49
C ASN A 26 -4.07 -4.93 -6.90
N GLU A 27 -2.90 -4.94 -7.53
CA GLU A 27 -2.72 -4.44 -8.90
C GLU A 27 -3.48 -5.23 -9.97
N THR A 28 -3.92 -6.45 -9.65
CA THR A 28 -4.70 -7.31 -10.54
C THR A 28 -6.21 -7.12 -10.40
N ASP A 29 -6.66 -6.38 -9.37
CA ASP A 29 -8.07 -6.16 -9.13
C ASP A 29 -8.62 -5.10 -10.09
N THR A 30 -9.86 -5.29 -10.55
CA THR A 30 -10.55 -4.32 -11.41
C THR A 30 -11.68 -3.63 -10.64
N PRO A 31 -12.03 -2.38 -11.00
CA PRO A 31 -13.16 -1.69 -10.38
C PRO A 31 -14.46 -2.51 -10.40
N ALA A 32 -14.71 -3.26 -11.48
CA ALA A 32 -15.89 -4.11 -11.60
C ALA A 32 -15.90 -5.29 -10.61
N GLN A 33 -14.74 -5.85 -10.26
CA GLN A 33 -14.63 -6.93 -9.28
C GLN A 33 -14.78 -6.45 -7.84
N LEU A 34 -14.40 -5.20 -7.61
CA LEU A 34 -14.53 -4.51 -6.34
C LEU A 34 -15.89 -3.81 -6.21
N GLU A 35 -16.77 -3.94 -7.20
CA GLU A 35 -18.08 -3.29 -7.25
C GLU A 35 -17.99 -1.76 -7.05
N MET A 36 -16.90 -1.15 -7.54
CA MET A 36 -16.66 0.29 -7.39
C MET A 36 -17.55 1.08 -8.35
N GLU A 37 -18.19 2.12 -7.82
CA GLU A 37 -18.98 3.09 -8.55
C GLU A 37 -18.20 4.40 -8.79
N ASN A 38 -18.79 5.28 -9.59
CA ASN A 38 -18.25 6.62 -9.77
C ASN A 38 -18.38 7.38 -8.44
N GLU A 39 -17.35 8.16 -8.10
CA GLU A 39 -17.27 8.94 -6.86
C GLU A 39 -16.91 8.13 -5.59
N ASP A 40 -16.69 6.82 -5.71
CA ASP A 40 -16.14 6.02 -4.62
C ASP A 40 -14.72 6.42 -4.22
N THR A 41 -14.40 6.26 -2.94
CA THR A 41 -13.12 6.69 -2.37
C THR A 41 -12.28 5.49 -1.92
N ILE A 42 -10.98 5.53 -2.22
CA ILE A 42 -10.00 4.54 -1.75
C ILE A 42 -9.27 5.10 -0.53
N ASP A 43 -9.20 4.30 0.52
CA ASP A 43 -8.37 4.62 1.68
C ASP A 43 -6.91 4.22 1.45
N VAL A 44 -5.99 5.13 1.78
CA VAL A 44 -4.56 4.95 1.59
C VAL A 44 -3.83 5.00 2.92
N PHE A 45 -3.18 3.89 3.29
CA PHE A 45 -2.45 3.76 4.54
C PHE A 45 -0.97 3.58 4.29
N GLN A 46 -0.14 4.21 5.12
CA GLN A 46 1.24 3.77 5.27
C GLN A 46 1.29 2.61 6.26
N GLN A 47 1.62 1.41 5.76
CA GLN A 47 2.09 0.27 6.51
C GLN A 47 3.30 0.71 7.35
N GLN A 48 3.04 0.96 8.62
CA GLN A 48 4.06 1.22 9.60
C GLN A 48 4.93 -0.04 9.72
N THR A 49 6.11 -0.07 9.09
CA THR A 49 7.13 -1.01 9.54
C THR A 49 7.60 -0.50 10.89
N GLY A 50 7.40 -1.31 11.94
CA GLY A 50 7.83 -0.97 13.29
C GLY A 50 9.22 -0.35 13.28
N GLY A 51 9.35 0.78 13.97
CA GLY A 51 10.62 1.50 14.09
C GLY A 51 11.71 0.51 14.51
N LEU A 52 12.78 0.47 13.72
CA LEU A 52 13.99 -0.22 14.12
C LEU A 52 14.47 0.48 15.40
N MET A 53 14.37 -0.20 16.55
CA MET A 53 15.09 0.20 17.76
C MET A 53 16.59 0.12 17.52
#